data_AF-A0A1G2I5J3-F1
#
_entry.id   AF-A0A1G2I5J3-F1
#
_cell.length_a   1.000
_cell.length_b   1.000
_cell.length_c   1.000
_cell.angle_alpha   90.00
_cell.angle_beta   90.00
_cell.angle_gamma   90.00
#
_symmetry.space_group_name_H-M   'P 1'
#
loop_
_entity.id
_entity.type
_entity.pdbx_description
1 polymer ?
#
loop_
_entity_poly.entity_id
_entity_poly.type
_entity_poly.pdbx_seq_one_letter_code
_entity_poly.pdbx_strand_id
1 'polypeptide(L)'
;MDEFKFYSAAEKVYHYFWHTFCDKIIEESKERLNSQNKKEKQSAQYLLLKILTTNLKLLHPFMPFITEEIYQQMPLKNKKERIMIEEWPL
;
A
#
# COMPACT_ATOMS: atom_id res chain seq x y z
N MET A 1 4.22 10.65 13.42
CA MET A 1 3.11 10.45 14.40
C MET A 1 3.43 11.11 15.74
N ASP A 2 4.52 11.87 15.80
CA ASP A 2 5.26 12.22 17.02
C ASP A 2 4.64 13.41 17.76
N GLU A 3 3.76 14.15 17.08
CA GLU A 3 2.98 15.24 17.65
C GLU A 3 1.62 14.81 18.18
N PHE A 4 1.30 13.51 18.21
CA PHE A 4 0.00 12.95 18.66
C PHE A 4 -1.24 13.46 17.89
N LYS A 5 -1.03 14.09 16.72
CA LYS A 5 -2.09 14.57 15.83
C LYS A 5 -2.64 13.46 14.94
N PHE A 6 -3.24 12.44 15.55
CA PHE A 6 -3.72 11.23 14.85
C PHE A 6 -4.74 11.52 13.76
N TYR A 7 -5.65 12.48 13.98
CA TYR A 7 -6.65 12.88 12.99
C TYR A 7 -6.00 13.39 11.70
N SER A 8 -5.09 14.36 11.80
CA SER A 8 -4.40 14.93 10.65
C SER A 8 -3.49 13.89 9.96
N ALA A 9 -2.91 12.97 10.73
CA ALA A 9 -2.14 11.86 10.16
C ALA A 9 -3.04 10.93 9.33
N ALA A 10 -4.19 10.51 9.88
CA ALA A 10 -5.16 9.66 9.20
C ALA A 10 -5.67 10.31 7.91
N GLU A 11 -6.07 11.58 7.99
CA GLU A 11 -6.57 12.35 6.84
C GLU A 11 -5.52 12.42 5.71
N LYS A 12 -4.26 12.71 6.03
CA LYS A 12 -3.17 12.77 5.04
C LYS A 12 -2.92 11.42 4.37
N VAL A 13 -2.87 10.35 5.15
CA VAL A 13 -2.65 8.99 4.60
C VAL A 13 -3.84 8.58 3.74
N TYR A 14 -5.06 8.87 4.17
CA TYR A 14 -6.28 8.59 3.41
C TYR A 14 -6.31 9.37 2.09
N HIS A 15 -6.03 10.68 2.12
CA HIS A 15 -5.95 11.52 0.93
C HIS A 15 -4.88 11.01 -0.04
N TYR A 16 -3.70 10.64 0.46
CA TYR A 16 -2.64 10.06 -0.39
C TYR A 16 -3.07 8.74 -1.02
N PHE A 17 -3.69 7.84 -0.24
CA PHE A 17 -4.15 6.55 -0.72
C PHE A 17 -5.13 6.69 -1.88
N TRP A 18 -6.14 7.56 -1.75
CA TRP A 18 -7.13 7.76 -2.81
C TRP A 18 -6.59 8.59 -3.97
N HIS A 19 -6.17 9.83 -3.72
CA HIS A 19 -5.94 10.80 -4.80
C HIS A 19 -4.55 10.73 -5.43
N THR A 20 -3.61 10.07 -4.78
CA THR A 20 -2.26 9.88 -5.35
C THR A 20 -2.07 8.44 -5.76
N PHE A 21 -2.30 7.49 -4.87
CA PHE A 21 -2.07 6.09 -5.21
C PHE A 21 -3.12 5.53 -6.18
N CYS A 22 -4.40 5.60 -5.84
CA CYS A 22 -5.45 5.06 -6.71
C CYS A 22 -5.64 5.90 -7.99
N ASP A 23 -5.84 7.21 -7.87
CA ASP A 23 -6.20 8.05 -9.03
C ASP A 23 -5.03 8.32 -10.00
N LYS A 24 -3.78 8.32 -9.51
CA LYS A 24 -2.61 8.68 -10.35
C LYS A 24 -1.68 7.51 -10.58
N ILE A 25 -1.10 6.95 -9.52
CA ILE A 25 -0.04 5.93 -9.65
C ILE A 25 -0.56 4.67 -10.34
N ILE A 26 -1.75 4.19 -9.99
CA ILE A 26 -2.35 3.01 -10.65
C ILE A 26 -2.66 3.33 -12.11
N GLU A 27 -3.28 4.49 -12.38
CA GLU A 27 -3.65 4.92 -13.73
C GLU A 27 -2.43 5.04 -14.66
N GLU A 28 -1.38 5.73 -14.20
CA GLU A 28 -0.10 5.85 -14.93
C GLU A 28 0.58 4.49 -15.14
N SER A 29 0.38 3.54 -14.22
CA SER A 29 0.97 2.21 -14.32
C SER A 29 0.22 1.27 -15.28
N LYS A 30 -0.99 1.62 -15.75
CA LYS A 30 -1.82 0.75 -16.61
C LYS A 30 -1.13 0.38 -17.91
N GLU A 31 -0.42 1.30 -18.55
CA GLU A 31 0.32 1.04 -19.78
C GLU A 31 1.37 -0.05 -19.56
N ARG A 32 2.13 0.06 -18.47
CA ARG A 32 3.19 -0.90 -18.10
C ARG A 32 2.63 -2.26 -17.67
N LEU A 33 1.47 -2.28 -17.01
CA LEU A 33 0.78 -3.51 -16.62
C LEU A 33 0.26 -4.31 -17.82
N ASN A 34 -0.11 -3.61 -18.90
CA ASN A 34 -0.59 -4.19 -20.15
C ASN A 34 0.51 -4.38 -21.21
N SER A 35 1.76 -4.01 -20.90
CA SER A 35 2.91 -4.19 -21.78
C SER A 35 3.13 -5.68 -22.11
N GLN A 36 3.49 -5.96 -23.37
CA GLN A 36 3.91 -7.30 -23.81
C GLN A 36 5.31 -7.67 -23.27
N ASN A 37 6.07 -6.67 -22.81
CA ASN A 37 7.35 -6.90 -22.17
C ASN A 37 7.14 -7.41 -20.74
N LYS A 38 7.39 -8.72 -20.53
CA LYS A 38 7.25 -9.38 -19.23
C LYS A 38 8.05 -8.70 -18.11
N LYS A 39 9.23 -8.15 -18.42
CA LYS A 39 10.07 -7.48 -17.39
C LYS A 39 9.46 -6.16 -16.93
N GLU A 40 8.93 -5.36 -17.85
CA GLU A 40 8.25 -4.10 -17.50
C GLU A 40 6.99 -4.35 -16.68
N LYS A 41 6.19 -5.35 -17.09
CA LYS A 41 4.99 -5.75 -16.37
C LYS A 41 5.30 -6.20 -14.94
N GLN A 42 6.30 -7.08 -14.78
CA GLN A 42 6.72 -7.53 -13.45
C GLN A 42 7.26 -6.39 -12.58
N SER A 43 8.02 -5.46 -13.17
CA SER A 43 8.53 -4.28 -12.47
C SER A 43 7.38 -3.38 -11.97
N ALA A 44 6.37 -3.13 -12.81
CA ALA A 44 5.20 -2.34 -12.42
C ALA A 44 4.39 -3.04 -11.32
N GLN A 45 4.14 -4.35 -11.45
CA GLN A 45 3.46 -5.15 -10.43
C GLN A 45 4.20 -5.12 -9.09
N TYR A 46 5.52 -5.26 -9.11
CA TYR A 46 6.34 -5.21 -7.90
C TYR A 46 6.26 -3.84 -7.21
N LEU A 47 6.37 -2.75 -7.99
CA LEU A 47 6.27 -1.39 -7.48
C LEU A 47 4.90 -1.14 -6.84
N LEU A 48 3.81 -1.47 -7.54
CA LEU A 48 2.45 -1.27 -7.03
C LEU A 48 2.19 -2.09 -5.77
N LEU A 49 2.64 -3.36 -5.74
CA LEU A 49 2.51 -4.21 -4.56
C LEU A 49 3.28 -3.63 -3.37
N LYS A 50 4.49 -3.10 -3.60
CA LYS A 50 5.30 -2.48 -2.54
C LYS A 50 4.61 -1.24 -1.97
N ILE A 51 4.11 -0.34 -2.82
CA ILE A 51 3.41 0.88 -2.39
C ILE A 51 2.13 0.54 -1.64
N LEU A 52 1.32 -0.39 -2.18
CA LEU A 52 0.09 -0.85 -1.52
C LEU A 52 0.38 -1.41 -0.13
N THR A 53 1.41 -2.25 0.00
CA THR A 53 1.79 -2.84 1.30
C THR A 53 2.16 -1.75 2.32
N THR A 54 2.93 -0.75 1.90
CA THR A 54 3.28 0.38 2.76
C THR A 54 2.04 1.17 3.18
N ASN A 55 1.12 1.45 2.24
CA ASN A 55 -0.12 2.15 2.54
C ASN A 55 -1.00 1.38 3.54
N LEU A 56 -1.11 0.05 3.39
CA LEU A 56 -1.87 -0.79 4.34
C LEU A 56 -1.29 -0.72 5.74
N LYS A 57 0.04 -0.75 5.88
CA LYS A 57 0.71 -0.61 7.20
C LYS A 57 0.43 0.77 7.81
N LEU A 58 0.48 1.83 7.02
CA LEU A 58 0.18 3.20 7.47
C LEU A 58 -1.28 3.38 7.91
N LEU A 59 -2.22 2.71 7.22
CA LEU A 59 -3.65 2.79 7.51
C LEU A 59 -4.09 1.85 8.64
N HIS A 60 -3.30 0.82 8.97
CA HIS A 60 -3.68 -0.20 9.94
C HIS A 60 -4.07 0.33 11.33
N PRO A 61 -3.37 1.33 11.91
CA PRO A 61 -3.80 1.92 13.19
C PRO A 61 -5.19 2.55 13.16
N PHE A 62 -5.70 2.91 11.99
CA PHE A 62 -7.01 3.57 11.82
C PHE A 62 -8.10 2.61 11.31
N MET A 63 -7.73 1.60 10.51
CA MET A 63 -8.67 0.63 9.90
C MET A 63 -8.17 -0.82 10.06
N PRO A 64 -8.09 -1.35 11.29
CA PRO A 64 -7.34 -2.57 11.57
C PRO A 64 -7.90 -3.82 10.88
N PHE A 65 -9.23 -3.96 10.79
CA PHE A 65 -9.86 -5.16 10.26
C PHE A 65 -9.72 -5.30 8.74
N ILE A 66 -10.07 -4.25 7.99
CA ILE A 66 -10.02 -4.26 6.53
C ILE A 66 -8.58 -4.34 6.03
N THR A 67 -7.67 -3.59 6.66
CA THR A 67 -6.25 -3.63 6.28
C THR A 67 -5.62 -4.99 6.53
N GLU A 68 -5.99 -5.68 7.62
CA GLU A 68 -5.57 -7.05 7.90
C GLU A 68 -6.12 -8.03 6.86
N GLU A 69 -7.41 -7.98 6.55
CA GLU A 69 -8.01 -8.87 5.55
C GLU A 69 -7.31 -8.74 4.17
N ILE A 70 -7.10 -7.51 3.70
CA ILE A 70 -6.40 -7.25 2.44
C ILE A 70 -4.94 -7.75 2.54
N TYR A 71 -4.24 -7.46 3.64
CA TYR A 71 -2.87 -7.93 3.87
C TYR A 71 -2.76 -9.46 3.80
N GLN A 72 -3.77 -10.17 4.32
CA GLN A 72 -3.77 -11.62 4.28
C GLN A 72 -3.81 -12.19 2.86
N GLN A 73 -4.45 -11.49 1.93
CA GLN A 73 -4.55 -11.90 0.53
C GLN A 73 -3.33 -11.53 -0.33
N MET A 74 -2.41 -10.71 0.18
CA MET A 74 -1.28 -10.22 -0.61
C MET A 74 -0.17 -11.28 -0.82
N PRO A 75 0.38 -11.41 -2.05
CA PRO A 75 1.44 -12.38 -2.38
C PRO A 75 2.85 -11.86 -1.99
N LEU A 76 3.09 -11.61 -0.71
CA LEU A 76 4.35 -11.06 -0.21
C LEU A 76 5.37 -12.15 0.17
N LYS A 77 6.61 -12.00 -0.32
CA LYS A 77 7.74 -12.82 0.14
C LYS A 77 8.18 -12.30 1.51
N ASN A 78 8.17 -13.15 2.54
CA ASN A 78 8.48 -12.83 3.95
C ASN A 78 7.37 -12.07 4.72
N LYS A 79 6.11 -12.27 4.33
CA LYS A 79 4.94 -11.77 5.06
C LYS A 79 4.93 -12.31 6.50
N LYS A 80 4.80 -11.44 7.51
CA LYS A 80 4.48 -11.89 8.88
C LYS A 80 3.04 -12.41 8.95
N GLU A 81 2.71 -13.10 10.05
CA GLU A 81 1.38 -13.70 10.25
C GLU A 81 0.27 -12.65 10.26
N ARG A 82 0.53 -11.45 10.80
CA ARG A 82 -0.43 -10.34 10.91
C ARG A 82 0.22 -9.02 10.56
N ILE A 83 -0.55 -8.07 10.04
CA ILE A 83 0.01 -6.75 9.73
C ILE A 83 0.37 -5.96 11.00
N MET A 84 -0.29 -6.24 12.13
CA MET A 84 0.00 -5.61 13.43
C MET A 84 1.43 -5.86 13.94
N ILE A 85 2.05 -6.99 13.57
CA ILE A 85 3.41 -7.35 14.00
C ILE A 85 4.47 -7.04 12.94
N GLU A 86 4.08 -6.35 11.87
CA GLU A 86 5.00 -5.85 10.87
C GLU A 86 5.77 -4.63 11.40
N GLU A 87 6.97 -4.44 10.86
CA GLU A 87 7.73 -3.22 11.12
C GLU A 87 7.03 -2.02 10.50
N TRP A 88 7.00 -0.94 11.29
CA TRP A 88 6.48 0.35 10.84
C TRP A 88 7.33 0.86 9.67
N PRO A 89 6.71 1.33 8.58
CA PRO A 89 7.47 1.84 7.44
C PRO A 89 8.24 3.12 7.81
N LEU A 90 9.54 3.15 7.47
CA LEU A 90 10.43 4.30 7.56
C LEU A 90 10.42 5.11 6.25
#